data_AF-A0AAN8RT81-F1
#
_entry.id   AF-A0AAN8RT81-F1
#
_cell.length_a   1.000
_cell.length_b   1.000
_cell.length_c   1.000
_cell.angle_alpha   90.00
_cell.angle_beta   90.00
_cell.angle_gamma   90.00
#
_symmetry.space_group_name_H-M   'P 1'
#
loop_
_entity.id
_entity.type
_entity.pdbx_description
1 polymer ?
#
loop_
_entity_poly.entity_id
_entity_poly.type
_entity_poly.pdbx_seq_one_letter_code
_entity_poly.pdbx_strand_id
1 'polypeptide(L)'
;MFVPTRSSRLKAHKETDCETVVYETQKAEKFESDDESPGLEPTKQIKPGVVRQGRKRKKDDNNWNMKKLRYDIIKFGTTGLSGTQKEESKIALAVSLGAAPPKKKYVNYKEILKSKEEEKKEKIKEKKFNRNKSFKKSKFKSNRTQKSSKDFKKNRASKFRKQKHIS
;
A
#
# COMPACT_ATOMS: atom_id res chain seq x y z
N MET A 1 -47.12 10.55 4.49
CA MET A 1 -46.50 10.24 3.17
C MET A 1 -45.12 9.64 3.44
N PHE A 2 -44.90 8.36 3.11
CA PHE A 2 -43.65 7.64 3.45
C PHE A 2 -42.65 7.73 2.28
N VAL A 3 -41.45 8.23 2.55
CA VAL A 3 -40.38 8.35 1.53
C VAL A 3 -39.37 7.22 1.74
N PRO A 4 -39.29 6.24 0.83
CA PRO A 4 -38.41 5.08 1.01
C PRO A 4 -36.93 5.47 0.94
N THR A 5 -36.15 4.90 1.85
CA THR A 5 -34.70 5.09 1.93
C THR A 5 -33.96 4.29 0.87
N ARG A 6 -32.70 4.65 0.61
CA ARG A 6 -31.86 3.99 -0.40
C ARG A 6 -31.65 2.49 -0.09
N SER A 7 -31.60 2.11 1.18
CA SER A 7 -31.50 0.72 1.62
C SER A 7 -32.78 -0.09 1.42
N SER A 8 -33.97 0.53 1.52
CA SER A 8 -35.22 -0.19 1.27
C SER A 8 -35.42 -0.53 -0.21
N ARG A 9 -34.83 0.24 -1.12
CA ARG A 9 -34.83 -0.07 -2.57
C ARG A 9 -33.93 -1.24 -2.95
N LEU A 10 -32.80 -1.42 -2.25
CA LEU A 10 -31.85 -2.50 -2.55
C LEU A 10 -32.42 -3.90 -2.24
N LYS A 11 -33.34 -3.99 -1.28
CA LYS A 11 -34.04 -5.25 -0.95
C LYS A 11 -35.09 -5.69 -1.98
N ALA A 12 -35.43 -4.83 -2.94
CA ALA A 12 -36.44 -5.12 -3.96
C ALA A 12 -35.87 -5.74 -5.25
N HIS A 13 -34.54 -5.77 -5.40
CA HIS A 13 -33.91 -6.50 -6.50
C HIS A 13 -33.89 -7.98 -6.14
N LYS A 14 -34.62 -8.78 -6.94
CA LYS A 14 -34.55 -10.25 -6.89
C LYS A 14 -33.11 -10.65 -7.13
N GLU A 15 -32.65 -11.58 -6.30
CA GLU A 15 -31.34 -12.23 -6.39
C GLU A 15 -31.08 -12.58 -7.86
N THR A 16 -30.09 -11.93 -8.46
CA THR A 16 -29.57 -12.36 -9.76
C THR A 16 -28.99 -13.75 -9.59
N ASP A 17 -29.25 -14.66 -10.52
CA ASP A 17 -28.72 -16.03 -10.49
C ASP A 17 -27.21 -16.03 -10.26
N CYS A 18 -26.80 -16.33 -9.02
CA CYS A 18 -25.39 -16.37 -8.64
C CYS A 18 -24.82 -17.70 -9.11
N GLU A 19 -23.99 -17.69 -10.15
CA GLU A 19 -23.20 -18.87 -10.49
C GLU A 19 -22.04 -19.01 -9.50
N THR A 20 -22.11 -20.05 -8.66
CA THR A 20 -21.09 -20.33 -7.66
C THR A 20 -20.13 -21.39 -8.20
N VAL A 21 -18.94 -20.96 -8.60
CA VAL A 21 -17.87 -21.87 -9.02
C VAL A 21 -17.11 -22.32 -7.78
N VAL A 22 -17.26 -23.59 -7.43
CA VAL A 22 -16.51 -24.25 -6.35
C VAL A 22 -15.24 -24.82 -6.93
N TYR A 23 -14.08 -24.41 -6.42
CA TYR A 23 -12.79 -24.96 -6.82
C TYR A 23 -12.33 -26.02 -5.81
N GLU A 24 -12.00 -27.21 -6.30
CA GLU A 24 -11.26 -28.18 -5.51
C GLU A 24 -9.77 -27.83 -5.56
N THR A 25 -9.23 -27.45 -4.41
CA THR A 25 -7.79 -27.28 -4.25
C THR A 25 -7.14 -28.65 -4.26
N GLN A 26 -6.30 -28.94 -5.26
CA GLN A 26 -5.47 -30.13 -5.23
C GLN A 26 -4.57 -30.06 -4.00
N LYS A 27 -4.73 -31.04 -3.10
CA LYS A 27 -3.93 -31.18 -1.90
C LYS A 27 -2.49 -31.35 -2.34
N ALA A 28 -1.65 -30.35 -2.06
CA ALA A 28 -0.24 -30.43 -2.35
C ALA A 28 0.29 -31.73 -1.72
N GLU A 29 0.84 -32.62 -2.53
CA GLU A 29 1.63 -33.73 -2.02
C GLU A 29 2.72 -33.12 -1.15
N LYS A 30 2.87 -33.67 0.05
CA LYS A 30 3.90 -33.25 0.98
C LYS A 30 5.23 -33.55 0.30
N PHE A 31 5.85 -32.51 -0.24
CA PHE A 31 7.26 -32.56 -0.55
C PHE A 31 7.96 -32.67 0.80
N GLU A 32 8.39 -33.88 1.14
CA GLU A 32 9.32 -34.13 2.24
C GLU A 32 10.62 -33.43 1.87
N SER A 33 10.78 -32.22 2.38
CA SER A 33 12.09 -31.60 2.47
C SER A 33 12.83 -32.33 3.59
N ASP A 34 13.73 -33.23 3.21
CA ASP A 34 14.82 -33.71 4.07
C ASP A 34 15.74 -32.53 4.43
N ASP A 35 15.26 -31.62 5.28
CA ASP A 35 16.06 -30.62 5.94
C ASP A 35 16.53 -31.21 7.28
N GLU A 36 17.51 -32.11 7.18
CA GLU A 36 18.38 -32.45 8.31
C GLU A 36 19.04 -31.15 8.79
N SER A 37 18.59 -30.69 9.94
CA SER A 37 19.14 -29.56 10.69
C SER A 37 20.33 -30.07 11.51
N PRO A 38 21.60 -29.79 11.15
CA PRO A 38 22.68 -29.97 12.10
C PRO A 38 22.59 -28.83 13.12
N GLY A 39 22.03 -29.15 14.29
CA GLY A 39 22.09 -28.30 15.46
C GLY A 39 23.54 -28.00 15.84
N LEU A 40 23.83 -26.74 16.16
CA LEU A 40 25.08 -26.35 16.79
C LEU A 40 24.81 -25.27 17.84
N GLU A 41 24.73 -25.74 19.09
CA GLU A 41 25.05 -25.01 20.32
C GLU A 41 26.58 -24.75 20.41
N PRO A 42 27.07 -23.89 21.34
CA PRO A 42 27.92 -22.76 20.99
C PRO A 42 29.42 -22.90 21.35
N THR A 43 30.17 -21.88 20.93
CA THR A 43 31.52 -21.45 21.32
C THR A 43 32.71 -22.14 20.67
N LYS A 44 33.48 -21.35 19.89
CA LYS A 44 34.96 -21.25 19.92
C LYS A 44 35.46 -20.21 18.90
N GLN A 45 35.99 -19.11 19.45
CA GLN A 45 37.07 -18.22 18.99
C GLN A 45 37.37 -18.11 17.48
N ILE A 46 37.11 -16.92 16.92
CA ILE A 46 37.33 -16.52 15.53
C ILE A 46 38.82 -16.16 15.30
N LYS A 47 39.47 -16.79 14.32
CA LYS A 47 40.68 -16.26 13.65
C LYS A 47 40.28 -15.72 12.26
N PRO A 48 40.81 -14.56 11.81
CA PRO A 48 40.49 -14.03 10.49
C PRO A 48 41.42 -14.63 9.43
N GLY A 49 40.88 -15.51 8.59
CA GLY A 49 41.61 -16.12 7.48
C GLY A 49 40.67 -16.54 6.37
N VAL A 50 40.55 -15.67 5.37
CA VAL A 50 40.00 -15.86 4.00
C VAL A 50 39.31 -17.22 3.75
N VAL A 51 37.98 -17.28 3.95
CA VAL A 51 37.17 -18.41 3.47
C VAL A 51 36.74 -18.11 2.04
N ARG A 52 37.45 -18.70 1.08
CA ARG A 52 37.00 -18.82 -0.32
C ARG A 52 35.74 -19.70 -0.33
N GLN A 53 34.57 -19.09 -0.45
CA GLN A 53 33.32 -19.83 -0.64
C GLN A 53 33.31 -20.44 -2.04
N GLY A 54 33.58 -21.75 -2.12
CA GLY A 54 33.30 -22.55 -3.31
C GLY A 54 31.80 -22.55 -3.59
N ARG A 55 31.37 -21.79 -4.60
CA ARG A 55 30.00 -21.83 -5.10
C ARG A 55 29.77 -23.14 -5.84
N LYS A 56 29.18 -24.14 -5.17
CA LYS A 56 28.42 -25.18 -5.88
C LYS A 56 27.23 -24.48 -6.54
N ARG A 57 27.35 -24.15 -7.84
CA ARG A 57 26.23 -23.71 -8.67
C ARG A 57 25.28 -24.91 -8.82
N LYS A 58 24.30 -25.05 -7.93
CA LYS A 58 23.20 -26.00 -8.16
C LYS A 58 22.45 -25.53 -9.39
N LYS A 59 22.30 -26.46 -10.33
CA LYS A 59 21.66 -26.35 -11.64
C LYS A 59 20.27 -25.73 -11.46
N ASP A 60 19.96 -24.75 -12.31
CA ASP A 60 18.70 -24.02 -12.30
C ASP A 60 17.56 -24.94 -12.72
N ASP A 61 16.86 -25.50 -11.73
CA ASP A 61 15.50 -25.95 -11.97
C ASP A 61 14.63 -24.70 -12.03
N ASN A 62 14.03 -24.47 -13.20
CA ASN A 62 13.25 -23.30 -13.63
C ASN A 62 11.98 -23.02 -12.81
N ASN A 63 11.97 -23.38 -11.53
CA ASN A 63 10.91 -23.04 -10.61
C ASN A 63 11.16 -21.64 -10.06
N TRP A 64 10.31 -20.71 -10.50
CA TRP A 64 10.27 -19.35 -10.01
C TRP A 64 9.80 -19.34 -8.56
N ASN A 65 10.73 -19.62 -7.64
CA ASN A 65 10.46 -19.45 -6.23
C ASN A 65 10.34 -17.95 -5.95
N MET A 66 9.09 -17.49 -5.76
CA MET A 66 8.76 -16.08 -5.52
C MET A 66 9.60 -15.47 -4.38
N LYS A 67 9.99 -16.26 -3.38
CA LYS A 67 10.85 -15.79 -2.28
C LYS A 67 12.24 -15.40 -2.76
N LYS A 68 12.85 -16.22 -3.63
CA LYS A 68 14.17 -15.96 -4.22
C LYS A 68 14.11 -14.77 -5.17
N LEU A 69 13.09 -14.70 -6.01
CA LEU A 69 12.89 -13.57 -6.93
C LEU A 69 12.76 -12.23 -6.17
N ARG A 70 11.96 -12.19 -5.11
CA ARG A 70 11.82 -10.99 -4.27
C ARG A 70 13.15 -10.54 -3.68
N TYR A 71 13.95 -11.49 -3.18
CA TYR A 71 15.29 -11.21 -2.68
C TYR A 71 16.21 -10.63 -3.77
N ASP A 72 16.21 -11.24 -4.95
CA ASP A 72 17.05 -10.79 -6.07
C ASP A 72 16.64 -9.41 -6.58
N ILE A 73 15.34 -9.11 -6.64
CA ILE A 73 14.83 -7.77 -6.99
C ILE A 73 15.31 -6.73 -5.96
N ILE A 74 15.15 -7.01 -4.66
CA ILE A 74 15.57 -6.06 -3.61
C ILE A 74 17.08 -5.86 -3.69
N LYS A 75 17.85 -6.94 -3.78
CA LYS A 75 19.31 -6.91 -3.93
C LYS A 75 19.72 -6.09 -5.15
N PHE A 76 19.10 -6.31 -6.30
CA PHE A 76 19.34 -5.53 -7.52
C PHE A 76 19.05 -4.04 -7.28
N GLY A 77 17.90 -3.70 -6.68
CA GLY A 77 17.55 -2.33 -6.31
C GLY A 77 18.59 -1.66 -5.41
N THR A 78 19.23 -2.41 -4.50
CA THR A 78 20.30 -1.87 -3.64
C THR A 78 21.63 -1.61 -4.36
N THR A 79 21.87 -2.22 -5.53
CA THR A 79 23.17 -2.09 -6.22
C THR A 79 23.43 -0.67 -6.72
N GLY A 80 22.38 0.07 -7.09
CA GLY A 80 22.47 1.46 -7.55
C GLY A 80 22.56 2.50 -6.43
N LEU A 81 22.45 2.10 -5.15
CA LEU A 81 22.56 3.02 -4.01
C LEU A 81 24.03 3.17 -3.58
N SER A 82 24.41 4.36 -3.13
CA SER A 82 25.74 4.69 -2.63
C SER A 82 25.69 5.21 -1.19
N GLY A 83 26.83 5.12 -0.47
CA GLY A 83 26.98 5.63 0.89
C GLY A 83 26.02 5.02 1.91
N THR A 84 25.48 5.87 2.78
CA THR A 84 24.60 5.50 3.90
C THR A 84 23.32 4.79 3.44
N GLN A 85 22.73 5.21 2.32
CA GLN A 85 21.50 4.62 1.79
C GLN A 85 21.69 3.13 1.41
N LYS A 86 22.89 2.77 0.93
CA LYS A 86 23.24 1.37 0.64
C LYS A 86 23.33 0.54 1.91
N GLU A 87 23.90 1.10 2.96
CA GLU A 87 24.03 0.43 4.26
C GLU A 87 22.66 0.23 4.91
N GLU A 88 21.82 1.26 4.94
CA GLU A 88 20.44 1.19 5.44
C GLU A 88 19.62 0.13 4.69
N SER A 89 19.74 0.08 3.36
CA SER A 89 19.03 -0.91 2.54
C SER A 89 19.50 -2.34 2.81
N LYS A 90 20.81 -2.54 3.02
CA LYS A 90 21.36 -3.84 3.40
C LYS A 90 20.91 -4.27 4.79
N ILE A 91 20.89 -3.35 5.75
CA ILE A 91 20.40 -3.61 7.11
C ILE A 91 18.92 -3.99 7.05
N ALA A 92 18.10 -3.24 6.31
CA ALA A 92 16.68 -3.54 6.13
C ALA A 92 16.46 -4.92 5.50
N LEU A 93 17.24 -5.27 4.47
CA LEU A 93 17.20 -6.60 3.86
C LEU A 93 17.56 -7.70 4.87
N ALA A 94 18.64 -7.52 5.63
CA ALA A 94 19.05 -8.48 6.65
C ALA A 94 17.95 -8.67 7.72
N VAL A 95 17.35 -7.57 8.19
CA VAL A 95 16.24 -7.61 9.16
C VAL A 95 15.03 -8.34 8.58
N SER A 96 14.71 -8.12 7.30
CA SER A 96 13.61 -8.83 6.63
C SER A 96 13.85 -10.34 6.50
N LEU A 97 15.11 -10.77 6.45
CA LEU A 97 15.54 -12.17 6.47
C LEU A 97 15.61 -12.75 7.90
N GLY A 98 15.24 -11.98 8.91
CA GLY A 98 15.21 -12.40 10.31
C GLY A 98 16.46 -12.06 11.12
N ALA A 99 17.40 -11.27 10.57
CA ALA A 99 18.52 -10.77 11.36
C ALA A 99 18.03 -9.80 12.45
N ALA A 100 18.72 -9.79 13.59
CA ALA A 100 18.43 -8.85 14.66
C ALA A 100 18.71 -7.40 14.20
N PRO A 101 17.80 -6.45 14.43
CA PRO A 101 18.02 -5.05 14.06
C PRO A 101 19.18 -4.44 14.86
N PRO A 102 19.90 -3.46 14.29
CA PRO A 102 21.02 -2.82 14.99
C PRO A 102 20.53 -2.09 16.25
N LYS A 103 21.33 -2.14 17.30
CA LYS A 103 21.05 -1.43 18.55
C LYS A 103 21.04 0.08 18.31
N LYS A 104 20.09 0.78 18.92
CA LYS A 104 20.05 2.24 18.90
C LYS A 104 21.22 2.80 19.70
N LYS A 105 21.71 3.97 19.30
CA LYS A 105 22.71 4.72 20.07
C LYS A 105 22.14 5.05 21.45
N TYR A 106 22.99 5.02 22.46
CA TYR A 106 22.63 5.51 23.78
C TYR A 106 22.43 7.02 23.72
N VAL A 107 21.30 7.49 24.23
CA VAL A 107 20.93 8.91 24.28
C VAL A 107 20.28 9.16 25.64
N ASN A 108 20.54 10.33 26.24
CA ASN A 108 19.96 10.68 27.53
C ASN A 108 18.42 10.74 27.42
N TYR A 109 17.71 10.18 28.39
CA TYR A 109 16.24 10.16 28.41
C TYR A 109 15.61 11.54 28.22
N LYS A 110 16.21 12.58 28.83
CA LYS A 110 15.72 13.96 28.70
C LYS A 110 15.79 14.47 27.24
N GLU A 111 16.79 14.06 26.48
CA GLU A 111 16.95 14.43 25.07
C GLU A 111 15.94 13.71 24.18
N ILE A 112 15.68 12.43 24.45
CA ILE A 112 14.66 11.65 23.74
C ILE A 112 13.27 12.28 23.91
N LEU A 113 12.94 12.73 25.12
CA LEU A 113 11.67 13.41 25.39
C LEU A 113 11.54 14.72 24.62
N LYS A 114 12.58 15.56 24.66
CA LYS A 114 12.61 16.84 23.93
C LYS A 114 12.43 16.63 22.43
N SER A 115 13.19 15.71 21.84
CA SER A 115 13.08 15.36 20.41
C SER A 115 11.66 14.90 20.03
N LYS A 116 11.03 14.06 20.86
CA LYS A 116 9.63 13.63 20.63
C LYS A 116 8.63 14.78 20.69
N GLU A 117 8.83 15.75 21.59
CA GLU A 117 7.97 16.93 21.66
C GLU A 117 8.14 17.86 20.46
N GLU A 118 9.38 18.07 20.01
CA GLU A 118 9.71 18.84 18.82
C GLU A 118 9.11 18.22 17.57
N GLU A 119 9.30 16.91 17.36
CA GLU A 119 8.67 16.18 16.24
C GLU A 119 7.13 16.31 16.26
N LYS A 120 6.50 16.23 17.43
CA LYS A 120 5.04 16.40 17.55
C LYS A 120 4.64 17.82 17.14
N LYS A 121 5.37 18.83 17.59
CA LYS A 121 5.12 20.24 17.23
C LYS A 121 5.31 20.47 15.74
N GLU A 122 6.35 19.91 15.12
CA GLU A 122 6.60 19.97 13.68
C GLU A 122 5.50 19.28 12.87
N LYS A 123 5.11 18.05 13.25
CA LYS A 123 4.00 17.33 12.60
C LYS A 123 2.70 18.12 12.67
N ILE A 124 2.43 18.83 13.78
CA ILE A 124 1.25 19.70 13.90
C ILE A 124 1.38 20.93 12.98
N LYS A 125 2.55 21.58 12.94
CA LYS A 125 2.82 22.73 12.06
C LYS A 125 2.68 22.33 10.58
N GLU A 126 3.25 21.20 10.18
CA GLU A 126 3.17 20.67 8.82
C GLU A 126 1.72 20.36 8.44
N LYS A 127 0.96 19.69 9.32
CA LYS A 127 -0.47 19.44 9.10
C LYS A 127 -1.27 20.75 8.93
N LYS A 128 -1.01 21.76 9.75
CA LYS A 128 -1.64 23.09 9.63
C LYS A 128 -1.25 23.78 8.33
N PHE A 129 0.02 23.74 7.95
CA PHE A 129 0.52 24.31 6.72
C PHE A 129 -0.10 23.65 5.49
N ASN A 130 -0.10 22.31 5.43
CA ASN A 130 -0.70 21.53 4.34
C ASN A 130 -2.21 21.79 4.25
N ARG A 131 -2.91 21.82 5.39
CA ARG A 131 -4.33 22.18 5.46
C ARG A 131 -4.60 23.57 4.87
N ASN A 132 -3.82 24.57 5.27
CA ASN A 132 -3.97 25.95 4.79
C ASN A 132 -3.59 26.12 3.30
N LYS A 133 -2.65 25.33 2.79
CA LYS A 133 -2.26 25.31 1.36
C LYS A 133 -3.35 24.69 0.47
N SER A 134 -4.08 23.70 0.99
CA SER A 134 -5.22 23.06 0.30
C SER A 134 -6.43 24.00 0.19
N PHE A 135 -6.70 24.83 1.20
CA PHE A 135 -7.85 25.76 1.19
C PHE A 135 -7.69 26.99 0.27
N LYS A 136 -6.47 27.33 -0.17
CA LYS A 136 -6.24 28.47 -1.09
C LYS A 136 -6.47 28.11 -2.56
N LYS A 137 -6.55 26.82 -2.92
CA LYS A 137 -6.71 26.36 -4.31
C LYS A 137 -8.18 26.30 -4.80
N SER A 138 -9.18 26.48 -3.92
CA SER A 138 -10.59 26.38 -4.34
C SER A 138 -11.25 27.70 -4.78
N LYS A 139 -10.60 28.86 -4.57
CA LYS A 139 -11.20 30.16 -4.94
C LYS A 139 -11.16 30.49 -6.45
N PHE A 140 -10.56 29.65 -7.29
CA PHE A 140 -10.47 29.89 -8.74
C PHE A 140 -11.41 29.04 -9.62
N LYS A 141 -12.39 28.34 -9.04
CA LYS A 141 -13.44 27.63 -9.79
C LYS A 141 -14.84 27.92 -9.23
N SER A 142 -15.19 29.19 -9.18
CA SER A 142 -16.59 29.61 -8.97
C SER A 142 -16.86 30.82 -9.84
N ASN A 143 -16.87 30.62 -11.16
CA ASN A 143 -17.42 31.57 -12.13
C ASN A 143 -17.83 30.86 -13.44
N ARG A 144 -18.27 29.60 -13.34
CA ARG A 144 -18.95 28.93 -14.45
C ARG A 144 -20.20 28.28 -13.88
N THR A 145 -21.34 28.67 -14.45
CA THR A 145 -22.70 28.20 -14.18
C THR A 145 -23.39 28.71 -12.91
N GLN A 146 -23.63 30.01 -12.83
CA GLN A 146 -24.93 30.52 -12.38
C GLN A 146 -25.76 30.85 -13.63
N LYS A 147 -26.23 29.82 -14.35
CA LYS A 147 -27.32 30.01 -15.32
C LYS A 147 -28.60 30.08 -14.50
N SER A 148 -29.20 31.26 -14.49
CA SER A 148 -30.50 31.58 -13.93
C SER A 148 -31.52 30.49 -14.24
N SER A 149 -32.10 29.89 -13.21
CA SER A 149 -33.24 28.98 -13.27
C SER A 149 -34.55 29.64 -13.74
N LYS A 150 -34.49 30.88 -14.26
CA LYS A 150 -35.62 31.61 -14.85
C LYS A 150 -35.96 31.18 -16.28
N ASP A 151 -35.02 30.57 -17.01
CA ASP A 151 -35.25 30.25 -18.45
C ASP A 151 -35.74 28.82 -18.72
N PHE A 152 -35.65 27.91 -17.75
CA PHE A 152 -36.18 26.54 -17.91
C PHE A 152 -37.71 26.44 -17.73
N LYS A 153 -38.37 27.46 -17.15
CA LYS A 153 -39.84 27.45 -16.96
C LYS A 153 -40.62 28.03 -18.15
N LYS A 154 -40.01 28.81 -19.05
CA LYS A 154 -40.72 29.38 -20.22
C LYS A 154 -40.87 28.42 -21.40
N ASN A 155 -40.00 27.41 -21.54
CA ASN A 155 -40.05 26.48 -22.67
C ASN A 155 -40.87 25.20 -22.44
N ARG A 156 -41.49 25.05 -21.27
CA ARG A 156 -42.39 23.92 -20.97
C ARG A 156 -43.88 24.29 -21.12
N ALA A 157 -44.22 25.58 -21.08
CA ALA A 157 -45.58 26.09 -21.28
C ALA A 157 -45.94 26.34 -22.77
N SER A 158 -44.96 26.42 -23.67
CA SER A 158 -45.20 26.68 -25.11
C SER A 158 -45.33 25.41 -25.97
N LYS A 159 -45.03 24.21 -25.43
CA LYS A 159 -45.18 22.93 -26.16
C LYS A 159 -46.55 22.24 -26.00
N PHE A 160 -47.43 22.73 -25.11
CA PHE A 160 -48.80 22.22 -24.98
C PHE A 160 -49.88 23.07 -25.67
N ARG A 161 -49.51 24.20 -26.30
CA ARG A 161 -50.47 25.11 -26.96
C ARG A 161 -50.51 24.99 -28.50
N LYS A 162 -49.75 24.07 -29.11
CA LYS A 162 -49.69 23.84 -30.56
C LYS A 162 -50.27 22.49 -31.03
N GLN A 163 -51.25 21.94 -30.32
CA GLN A 163 -52.03 20.76 -30.77
C GLN A 163 -53.56 20.97 -30.72
N LYS A 164 -54.05 22.20 -30.60
CA LYS A 164 -55.50 22.48 -30.49
C LYS A 164 -56.13 23.29 -31.62
N HIS A 165 -55.49 23.39 -32.79
CA HIS A 165 -56.13 23.93 -34.00
C HIS A 165 -55.53 23.28 -35.26
N ILE A 166 -55.82 22.00 -35.48
CA ILE A 166 -56.04 21.43 -36.82
C ILE A 166 -57.19 20.43 -36.64
N SER A 167 -58.40 20.90 -36.92
CA SER A 167 -59.58 20.12 -37.32
C SER A 167 -60.45 21.06 -38.13
#